data_AF-A0A1L8EEU2-F1
#
_entry.id   AF-A0A1L8EEU2-F1
#
_cell.length_a   1.000
_cell.length_b   1.000
_cell.length_c   1.000
_cell.angle_alpha   90.00
_cell.angle_beta   90.00
_cell.angle_gamma   90.00
#
_symmetry.space_group_name_H-M   'P 1'
#
loop_
_entity.id
_entity.type
_entity.pdbx_description
1 polymer ?
#
loop_
_entity_poly.entity_id
_entity_poly.type
_entity_poly.pdbx_seq_one_letter_code
_entity_poly.pdbx_strand_id
1 'polypeptide(L)'
;MNSLSGLVKDTLPNYLSSLPIPDTFTGWFKLSFKDWLALIPPTAVVAGIGYTAYLAYCPAAKGGCSKVGRCNQSIRKHEAKVVDMVDIENIADKAAFCRCWKTKNWPYCDGSHGEHNKQTGDNVGPVVVKRNS
;
A
#
# COMPACT_ATOMS: atom_id res chain seq x y z
N MET A 1 -4.05 5.47 38.59
CA MET A 1 -2.63 5.47 38.12
C MET A 1 -1.79 4.37 38.80
N ASN A 2 -2.15 3.85 39.98
CA ASN A 2 -1.37 2.83 40.69
C ASN A 2 -1.42 1.43 40.04
N SER A 3 -2.52 1.07 39.37
CA SER A 3 -2.68 -0.26 38.76
C SER A 3 -1.82 -0.48 37.52
N LEU A 4 -1.64 0.56 36.69
CA LEU A 4 -0.77 0.51 35.51
C LEU A 4 0.71 0.47 35.91
N SER A 5 1.10 1.24 36.93
CA SER A 5 2.45 1.18 37.47
C SER A 5 2.78 -0.20 38.03
N GLY A 6 1.85 -0.84 38.76
CA GLY A 6 2.05 -2.20 39.28
C GLY A 6 2.13 -3.25 38.17
N LEU A 7 1.29 -3.15 37.14
CA LEU A 7 1.35 -4.08 36.00
C LEU A 7 2.71 -4.01 35.27
N VAL A 8 3.21 -2.79 35.03
CA VAL A 8 4.45 -2.56 34.28
C VAL A 8 5.69 -2.86 35.12
N LYS A 9 5.69 -2.51 36.41
CA LYS A 9 6.87 -2.65 37.27
C LYS A 9 6.95 -4.00 37.97
N ASP A 10 5.82 -4.64 38.23
CA ASP A 10 5.79 -5.86 39.06
C ASP A 10 5.29 -7.06 38.24
N THR A 11 4.08 -7.02 37.66
CA THR A 11 3.50 -8.19 36.97
C THR A 11 4.30 -8.59 35.72
N LEU A 12 4.68 -7.63 34.89
CA LEU A 12 5.36 -7.91 33.62
C LEU A 12 6.79 -8.44 33.83
N PRO A 13 7.66 -7.85 34.67
CA PRO A 13 9.00 -8.39 34.90
C PRO A 13 8.98 -9.78 35.54
N ASN A 14 8.03 -10.03 36.46
CA ASN A 14 7.86 -11.34 37.07
C ASN A 14 7.38 -12.41 36.08
N TYR A 15 6.53 -12.03 35.13
CA TYR A 15 6.12 -12.92 34.04
C TYR A 15 7.30 -13.22 33.10
N LEU A 16 8.04 -12.20 32.66
CA LEU A 16 9.17 -12.38 31.74
C LEU A 16 10.34 -13.15 32.37
N SER A 17 10.59 -13.00 33.67
CA SER A 17 11.66 -13.71 34.38
C SER A 17 11.37 -15.20 34.60
N SER A 18 10.09 -15.60 34.53
CA SER A 18 9.67 -17.01 34.68
C SER A 18 9.58 -17.77 33.36
N LEU A 19 9.99 -17.16 32.24
CA LEU A 19 9.96 -17.81 30.93
C LEU A 19 11.02 -18.92 30.80
N PRO A 20 10.67 -20.09 30.25
CA PRO A 20 11.60 -21.21 30.08
C PRO A 20 12.47 -20.99 28.82
N ILE A 21 13.38 -20.03 28.87
CA ILE A 21 14.31 -19.71 27.77
C ILE A 21 15.57 -20.58 27.92
N PRO A 22 15.88 -21.48 26.97
CA PRO A 22 17.08 -22.31 27.05
C PRO A 22 18.35 -21.53 26.70
N ASP A 23 19.42 -21.71 27.48
CA ASP A 23 20.73 -21.08 27.24
C ASP A 23 21.53 -21.74 26.11
N THR A 24 21.09 -22.92 25.64
CA THR A 24 21.77 -23.69 24.58
C THR A 24 20.84 -23.96 23.41
N PHE A 25 21.40 -23.98 22.21
CA PHE A 25 20.65 -24.26 20.99
C PHE A 25 19.92 -25.62 21.04
N THR A 26 20.53 -26.64 21.65
CA THR A 26 19.91 -27.97 21.82
C THR A 26 18.82 -28.01 22.89
N GLY A 27 18.77 -27.02 23.79
CA GLY A 27 17.76 -26.95 24.86
C GLY A 27 16.35 -26.70 24.35
N TRP A 28 16.20 -26.08 23.18
CA TRP A 28 14.91 -25.83 22.53
C TRP A 28 14.13 -27.11 22.17
N PHE A 29 14.85 -28.19 21.89
CA PHE A 29 14.25 -29.50 21.60
C PHE A 29 13.83 -30.26 22.86
N LYS A 30 14.16 -29.76 24.06
CA LYS A 30 13.83 -30.40 25.36
C LYS A 30 12.66 -29.75 26.08
N LEU A 31 12.07 -28.70 25.50
CA LEU A 31 10.93 -27.98 26.08
C LEU A 31 9.65 -28.80 26.04
N SER A 32 8.87 -28.76 27.11
CA SER A 32 7.54 -29.36 27.16
C SER A 32 6.54 -28.53 26.36
N PHE A 33 5.39 -29.11 26.02
CA PHE A 33 4.31 -28.39 25.34
C PHE A 33 3.85 -27.14 26.10
N LYS A 34 3.84 -27.20 27.44
CA LYS A 34 3.47 -26.05 28.29
C LYS A 34 4.50 -24.92 28.22
N ASP A 35 5.79 -25.27 28.13
CA ASP A 35 6.88 -24.30 28.04
C ASP A 35 6.85 -23.58 26.70
N TRP A 36 6.56 -24.32 25.64
CA TRP A 36 6.31 -23.76 24.30
C TRP A 36 5.14 -22.78 24.29
N LEU A 37 4.02 -23.11 24.95
CA LEU A 37 2.86 -22.21 25.06
C LEU A 37 3.20 -20.91 25.81
N ALA A 38 4.01 -20.98 26.88
CA ALA A 38 4.42 -19.81 27.65
C ALA A 38 5.27 -18.82 26.85
N LEU A 39 5.99 -19.28 25.82
CA LEU A 39 6.81 -18.45 24.94
C LEU A 39 6.01 -17.77 23.82
N ILE A 40 4.77 -18.18 23.53
CA ILE A 40 3.97 -17.61 22.44
C ILE A 40 3.66 -16.12 22.66
N PRO A 41 3.15 -15.66 23.81
CA PRO A 41 2.83 -14.25 24.01
C PRO A 41 4.02 -13.30 23.80
N PRO A 42 5.20 -13.50 24.43
CA PRO A 42 6.34 -12.60 24.24
C PRO A 42 6.89 -12.66 22.80
N THR A 43 6.94 -13.85 22.18
CA THR A 43 7.41 -13.96 20.78
C THR A 43 6.46 -13.29 19.80
N ALA A 44 5.15 -13.41 19.99
CA ALA A 44 4.15 -12.73 19.18
C ALA A 44 4.27 -11.20 19.30
N VAL A 45 4.51 -10.67 20.50
CA VAL A 45 4.72 -9.24 20.72
C VAL A 45 6.00 -8.75 20.03
N VAL A 46 7.12 -9.45 20.21
CA VAL A 46 8.39 -9.08 19.55
C VAL A 46 8.29 -9.16 18.03
N ALA A 47 7.68 -10.22 17.50
CA ALA A 47 7.43 -10.37 16.08
C ALA A 47 6.51 -9.26 15.54
N GLY A 48 5.46 -8.90 16.28
CA GLY A 48 4.55 -7.81 15.93
C GLY A 48 5.25 -6.44 15.89
N ILE A 49 6.06 -6.13 16.91
CA ILE A 49 6.85 -4.88 16.95
C ILE A 49 7.87 -4.85 15.81
N GLY A 50 8.60 -5.95 15.59
CA GLY A 50 9.56 -6.04 14.48
C GLY A 50 8.90 -5.89 13.12
N TYR A 51 7.75 -6.54 12.91
CA TYR A 51 6.99 -6.45 11.66
C TYR A 51 6.43 -5.04 11.43
N THR A 52 5.86 -4.40 12.45
CA THR A 52 5.37 -3.03 12.33
C THR A 52 6.48 -2.01 12.09
N ALA A 53 7.64 -2.16 12.74
CA ALA A 53 8.83 -1.37 12.45
C ALA A 53 9.32 -1.61 11.02
N TYR A 54 9.41 -2.86 10.58
CA TYR A 54 9.77 -3.21 9.21
C TYR A 54 8.84 -2.54 8.19
N LEU A 55 7.51 -2.58 8.41
CA LEU A 55 6.55 -1.87 7.56
C LEU A 55 6.72 -0.35 7.63
N ALA A 56 7.03 0.23 8.79
CA ALA A 56 7.20 1.67 8.94
C ALA A 56 8.44 2.20 8.20
N TYR A 57 9.57 1.48 8.32
CA TYR A 57 10.89 1.93 7.89
C TYR A 57 11.38 1.35 6.56
N CYS A 58 10.79 0.27 6.04
CA CYS A 58 11.12 -0.27 4.72
C CYS A 58 10.00 0.06 3.70
N PRO A 59 10.22 1.00 2.75
CA PRO A 59 9.23 1.37 1.73
C PRO A 59 8.82 0.20 0.83
N ALA A 60 9.75 -0.74 0.57
CA ALA A 60 9.48 -1.95 -0.21
C ALA A 60 8.54 -2.94 0.53
N ALA A 61 8.51 -2.90 1.87
CA ALA A 61 7.65 -3.75 2.70
C ALA A 61 6.19 -3.27 2.73
N LYS A 62 5.98 -1.96 2.54
CA LYS A 62 4.66 -1.38 2.23
C LYS A 62 4.17 -1.77 0.83
N GLY A 63 4.90 -2.64 0.13
CA GLY A 63 4.53 -3.34 -1.09
C GLY A 63 3.34 -4.27 -0.91
N GLY A 64 2.22 -3.74 -0.42
CA GLY A 64 0.99 -4.05 -1.09
C GLY A 64 1.23 -3.73 -2.56
N CYS A 65 1.12 -4.73 -3.42
CA CYS A 65 0.77 -4.43 -4.78
C CYS A 65 -0.44 -3.50 -4.70
N SER A 66 -0.19 -2.20 -4.87
CA SER A 66 -1.18 -1.33 -5.45
C SER A 66 -1.69 -2.03 -6.71
N LYS A 67 -2.73 -1.53 -7.35
CA LYS A 67 -3.03 -2.00 -8.71
C LYS A 67 -1.94 -1.45 -9.66
N VAL A 68 -0.66 -1.80 -9.44
CA VAL A 68 0.59 -1.12 -9.85
C VAL A 68 0.72 -1.03 -11.37
N GLY A 69 -0.07 -1.79 -12.14
CA GLY A 69 -0.11 -1.70 -13.59
C GLY A 69 -1.37 -1.06 -14.21
N ARG A 70 -2.41 -0.72 -13.42
CA ARG A 70 -3.67 -0.20 -14.01
C ARG A 70 -3.57 1.31 -14.23
N CYS A 71 -3.43 1.72 -15.49
CA CYS A 71 -3.49 3.13 -15.90
C CYS A 71 -4.83 3.78 -15.54
N ASN A 72 -5.93 3.10 -15.87
CA ASN A 72 -7.29 3.55 -15.58
C ASN A 72 -7.70 3.12 -14.16
N GLN A 73 -8.19 4.05 -13.33
CA GLN A 73 -8.67 3.76 -11.97
C GLN A 73 -10.21 3.84 -11.83
N SER A 74 -10.88 4.71 -12.59
CA SER A 74 -12.30 5.04 -12.39
C SER A 74 -13.18 4.98 -13.65
N ILE A 75 -12.61 5.12 -14.84
CA ILE A 75 -13.36 5.35 -16.08
C ILE A 75 -13.93 4.02 -16.60
N ARG A 76 -15.26 3.97 -16.81
CA ARG A 76 -15.99 2.89 -17.50
C ARG A 76 -15.53 1.46 -17.10
N LYS A 77 -15.46 1.19 -15.78
CA LYS A 77 -14.91 -0.07 -15.24
C LYS A 77 -15.73 -1.33 -15.49
N HIS A 78 -16.99 -1.17 -15.90
CA HIS A 78 -17.85 -2.28 -16.29
C HIS A 78 -17.49 -2.83 -17.68
N GLU A 79 -16.71 -2.10 -18.47
CA GLU A 79 -16.30 -2.52 -19.81
C GLU A 79 -14.96 -3.26 -19.77
N ALA A 80 -14.87 -4.34 -20.53
CA ALA A 80 -13.62 -5.08 -20.68
C ALA A 80 -12.54 -4.24 -21.41
N LYS A 81 -12.96 -3.37 -22.34
CA LYS A 81 -12.08 -2.51 -23.13
C LYS A 81 -12.81 -1.20 -23.46
N VAL A 82 -12.28 -0.08 -22.94
CA VAL A 82 -12.82 1.26 -23.20
C VAL A 82 -12.20 1.78 -24.50
N VAL A 83 -13.06 2.10 -25.48
CA VAL A 83 -12.69 2.69 -26.77
C VAL A 83 -13.68 3.80 -27.08
N ASP A 84 -13.18 4.92 -27.60
CA ASP A 84 -13.98 6.07 -28.00
C ASP A 84 -13.69 6.39 -29.46
N MET A 85 -14.75 6.53 -30.26
CA MET A 85 -14.69 6.94 -31.65
C MET A 85 -15.10 8.41 -31.73
N VAL A 86 -14.28 9.22 -32.40
CA VAL A 86 -14.55 10.65 -32.59
C VAL A 86 -14.30 10.97 -34.06
N ASP A 87 -15.33 11.46 -34.74
CA ASP A 87 -15.21 11.89 -36.12
C ASP A 87 -14.48 13.22 -36.21
N ILE A 88 -13.52 13.31 -37.13
CA ILE A 88 -12.69 14.50 -37.34
C ILE A 88 -13.54 15.68 -37.85
N GLU A 89 -14.68 15.41 -38.49
CA GLU A 89 -15.58 16.46 -38.97
C GLU A 89 -16.35 17.14 -37.83
N ASN A 90 -16.55 16.42 -36.73
CA ASN A 90 -17.35 16.83 -35.57
C ASN A 90 -16.53 17.46 -34.44
N ILE A 91 -15.21 17.60 -34.61
CA ILE A 91 -14.36 18.35 -33.67
C ILE A 91 -14.31 19.84 -34.06
N ALA A 92 -14.13 20.70 -33.05
CA ALA A 92 -13.73 22.09 -33.28
C ALA A 92 -12.36 22.16 -33.98
N ASP A 93 -11.91 23.37 -34.36
CA ASP A 93 -10.61 23.60 -35.02
C ASP A 93 -9.44 22.88 -34.34
N LYS A 94 -9.53 22.70 -33.02
CA LYS A 94 -8.58 21.97 -32.19
C LYS A 94 -9.30 21.24 -31.07
N ALA A 95 -8.99 19.96 -30.88
CA ALA A 95 -9.46 19.14 -29.76
C ALA A 95 -8.29 18.45 -29.06
N ALA A 96 -8.40 18.26 -27.75
CA ALA A 96 -7.41 17.54 -26.95
C ALA A 96 -8.06 16.34 -26.25
N PHE A 97 -7.51 15.15 -26.46
CA PHE A 97 -7.99 13.89 -25.92
C PHE A 97 -7.08 13.36 -24.81
N CYS A 98 -7.71 12.83 -23.76
CA CYS A 98 -7.04 12.33 -22.59
C CYS A 98 -6.27 11.04 -22.90
N ARG A 99 -5.04 10.92 -22.37
CA ARG A 99 -4.27 9.66 -22.35
C ARG A 99 -3.88 9.19 -20.94
N CYS A 100 -4.12 10.03 -19.93
CA CYS A 100 -3.72 9.74 -18.55
C CYS A 100 -4.80 9.00 -17.73
N TRP A 101 -6.02 8.87 -18.25
CA TRP A 101 -7.17 8.28 -17.55
C TRP A 101 -7.58 9.00 -16.24
N LYS A 102 -7.17 10.25 -16.05
CA LYS A 102 -7.52 11.07 -14.87
C LYS A 102 -8.57 12.15 -15.13
N THR A 103 -8.93 12.38 -16.40
CA THR A 103 -9.94 13.38 -16.77
C THR A 103 -11.29 13.07 -16.14
N LYS A 104 -12.02 14.12 -15.75
CA LYS A 104 -13.42 14.05 -15.35
C LYS A 104 -14.37 14.19 -16.55
N ASN A 105 -13.85 14.61 -17.70
CA ASN A 105 -14.60 14.84 -18.94
C ASN A 105 -14.14 13.88 -20.05
N TRP A 106 -14.12 12.57 -19.76
CA TRP A 106 -13.70 11.56 -20.74
C TRP A 106 -14.55 11.63 -22.02
N PRO A 107 -13.98 11.57 -23.24
CA PRO A 107 -12.57 11.28 -23.58
C PRO A 107 -11.67 12.53 -23.70
N TYR A 108 -12.17 13.72 -23.39
CA TYR A 108 -11.44 14.97 -23.56
C TYR A 108 -10.44 15.23 -22.43
N CYS A 109 -9.37 15.94 -22.74
CA CYS A 109 -8.38 16.38 -21.77
C CYS A 109 -8.86 17.65 -21.05
N ASP A 110 -8.94 17.58 -19.72
CA ASP A 110 -9.30 18.69 -18.83
C ASP A 110 -8.11 19.28 -18.05
N GLY A 111 -6.88 18.81 -18.35
CA GLY A 111 -5.67 19.24 -17.64
C GLY A 111 -5.28 18.38 -16.43
N SER A 112 -6.10 17.39 -16.03
CA SER A 112 -5.82 16.54 -14.85
C SER A 112 -4.50 15.75 -14.91
N HIS A 113 -3.89 15.61 -16.10
CA HIS A 113 -2.57 15.01 -16.25
C HIS A 113 -1.46 15.81 -15.54
N GLY A 114 -1.61 17.13 -15.38
CA GLY A 114 -0.61 17.97 -14.70
C GLY A 114 -0.46 17.61 -13.22
N GLU A 115 -1.56 17.43 -12.51
CA GLU A 115 -1.54 17.01 -11.10
C GLU A 115 -1.01 15.58 -10.97
N HIS A 116 -1.43 14.67 -11.86
CA HIS A 116 -0.91 13.30 -11.90
C HIS A 116 0.61 13.27 -12.08
N ASN A 117 1.15 14.01 -13.05
CA ASN A 117 2.59 14.11 -13.30
C ASN A 117 3.33 14.66 -12.07
N LYS A 118 2.79 15.71 -11.43
CA LYS A 118 3.40 16.30 -10.23
C LYS A 118 3.46 15.33 -9.05
N GLN A 119 2.42 14.54 -8.84
CA GLN A 119 2.34 13.59 -7.73
C GLN A 119 3.19 12.33 -7.95
N THR A 120 3.30 11.87 -9.21
CA THR A 120 3.92 10.57 -9.55
C THR A 120 5.32 10.69 -10.15
N GLY A 121 5.72 11.88 -10.60
CA GLY A 121 6.94 12.07 -11.40
C GLY A 121 6.81 11.61 -12.86
N ASP A 122 5.58 11.34 -13.31
CA ASP A 122 5.27 10.93 -14.69
C ASP A 122 5.31 12.13 -15.67
N ASN A 123 5.23 11.84 -16.98
CA ASN A 123 5.34 12.84 -18.05
C ASN A 123 4.25 12.69 -19.13
N VAL A 124 3.10 12.14 -18.79
CA VAL A 124 1.99 11.95 -19.74
C VAL A 124 1.34 13.27 -20.15
N GLY A 125 0.77 13.29 -21.35
CA GLY A 125 0.05 14.45 -21.90
C GLY A 125 -1.02 14.03 -22.91
N PRO A 126 -1.90 14.96 -23.32
CA PRO A 126 -2.99 14.66 -24.25
C PRO A 126 -2.50 14.38 -25.67
N VAL A 127 -3.37 13.80 -26.49
CA VAL A 127 -3.26 13.88 -27.95
C VAL A 127 -4.07 15.06 -28.43
N VAL A 128 -3.45 15.94 -29.21
CA VAL A 128 -4.11 17.12 -29.77
C VAL A 128 -4.35 16.88 -31.25
N VAL A 129 -5.60 16.93 -31.66
CA VAL A 129 -6.02 16.82 -33.06
C VAL A 129 -6.44 18.22 -33.51
N LYS A 130 -5.89 18.67 -34.64
CA LYS A 130 -6.23 19.94 -35.27
C LYS A 130 -6.86 19.63 -36.62
N ARG A 131 -7.93 20.34 -36.97
CA ARG A 131 -8.45 20.32 -38.34
C ARG A 131 -7.45 21.08 -39.21
N ASN A 132 -6.94 20.44 -40.25
CA ASN A 132 -6.19 21.17 -41.27
C ASN A 132 -7.20 22.03 -42.03
N SER A 133 -7.12 23.33 -41.78
CA SER A 133 -7.82 24.37 -42.54
C SER A 133 -7.23 24.49 -43.93
#